data_AF-R1BN13-F1
#
_entry.id   AF-R1BN13-F1
#
_cell.length_a   1.000
_cell.length_b   1.000
_cell.length_c   1.000
_cell.angle_alpha   90.00
_cell.angle_beta   90.00
_cell.angle_gamma   90.00
#
_symmetry.space_group_name_H-M   'P 1'
#
loop_
_entity.id
_entity.type
_entity.pdbx_description
1 polymer ?
#
loop_
_entity_poly.entity_id
_entity_poly.type
_entity_poly.pdbx_seq_one_letter_code
_entity_poly.pdbx_strand_id
1 'polypeptide(L)'
;MTAALRVNVLWKYIFSEPARWLTGKAGELGWGLDDSSELLDAIYDIMQAVAADGRRLLDPAYDPFASFAAKYPEFAAWRAAHAKEELKAADGTSYPIHAMVLAEAREPTRAGNIQCEARVITLAEEMAEAALFAMRDPRRSISSMLVSQGGKFAVGADPGRNAATAGAHATNDRVESNFGCLDILMRMPKPEAQQLEYLRYQIEMRVLGLGWSEYATRWSSAADSRIGTVAHLTKLLEELIKGETARKRFPADSVSGLPTEAAPPQLAAGGSTQLGTLDADAVEVRSTTRFNSDELKRKAEAEVERRIAAGISDDTEWRQPEKAPAFDSALVGKRLEVLWKYADKDTNQPHMIWSTGRVEVEVLPAGAVLWAWDADPEFDEAAGEQWLFLLPKKWNPKTHKQVYSWRYDPRELGAVEAPTADPRRRQCRRDTEQ
;
A
#
# COMPACT_ATOMS: atom_id res chain seq x y z
N MET A 1 22.95 5.06 7.56
CA MET A 1 23.24 4.73 6.15
C MET A 1 24.36 3.69 6.02
N THR A 2 25.53 3.90 6.66
CA THR A 2 26.69 2.99 6.61
C THR A 2 26.39 1.56 7.05
N ALA A 3 25.71 1.36 8.20
CA ALA A 3 25.30 0.02 8.64
C ALA A 3 24.42 -0.70 7.62
N ALA A 4 23.46 0.01 7.03
CA ALA A 4 22.56 -0.54 6.02
C ALA A 4 23.33 -0.96 4.75
N LEU A 5 24.30 -0.16 4.31
CA LEU A 5 25.15 -0.53 3.17
C LEU A 5 26.02 -1.76 3.49
N ARG A 6 26.66 -1.79 4.67
CA ARG A 6 27.50 -2.90 5.12
C ARG A 6 26.71 -4.21 5.22
N VAL A 7 25.53 -4.20 5.85
CA VAL A 7 24.69 -5.42 5.94
C VAL A 7 24.18 -5.87 4.56
N ASN A 8 23.85 -4.93 3.66
CA ASN A 8 23.45 -5.27 2.29
C ASN A 8 24.60 -5.89 1.48
N VAL A 9 25.85 -5.46 1.71
CA VAL A 9 27.03 -6.09 1.11
C VAL A 9 27.17 -7.54 1.57
N LEU A 10 27.00 -7.79 2.88
CA LEU A 10 27.05 -9.15 3.44
C LEU A 10 25.95 -10.03 2.81
N TRP A 11 24.70 -9.56 2.81
CA TRP A 11 23.59 -10.28 2.16
C TRP A 11 23.80 -10.49 0.66
N LYS A 12 24.39 -9.53 -0.03
CA LYS A 12 24.66 -9.66 -1.46
C LYS A 12 25.62 -10.83 -1.75
N TYR A 13 26.81 -10.81 -1.14
CA TYR A 13 27.89 -11.73 -1.50
C TYR A 13 27.80 -13.08 -0.79
N ILE A 14 27.31 -13.13 0.45
CA ILE A 14 27.21 -14.39 1.22
C ILE A 14 25.96 -15.17 0.80
N PHE A 15 24.91 -14.47 0.39
CA PHE A 15 23.58 -15.05 0.21
C PHE A 15 23.00 -14.90 -1.20
N SER A 16 22.76 -13.66 -1.62
CA SER A 16 21.94 -13.36 -2.80
C SER A 16 22.58 -13.85 -4.09
N GLU A 17 23.87 -13.55 -4.32
CA GLU A 17 24.58 -13.98 -5.53
C GLU A 17 24.76 -15.50 -5.60
N PRO A 18 25.20 -16.20 -4.54
CA PRO A 18 25.20 -17.66 -4.49
C PRO A 18 23.85 -18.29 -4.85
N ALA A 19 22.76 -17.85 -4.20
CA ALA A 19 21.43 -18.38 -4.45
C ALA A 19 20.93 -18.09 -5.88
N ARG A 20 21.18 -16.88 -6.39
CA ARG A 20 20.86 -16.48 -7.77
C ARG A 20 21.62 -17.28 -8.80
N TRP A 21 22.90 -17.54 -8.57
CA TRP A 21 23.68 -18.36 -9.49
C TRP A 21 23.13 -19.78 -9.56
N LEU A 22 22.89 -20.41 -8.40
CA LEU A 22 22.38 -21.78 -8.31
C LEU A 22 21.02 -21.93 -9.00
N THR A 23 20.09 -21.00 -8.72
CA THR A 23 18.78 -20.97 -9.38
C THR A 23 18.86 -20.64 -10.87
N GLY A 24 19.70 -19.67 -11.27
CA GLY A 24 19.90 -19.30 -12.66
C GLY A 24 20.51 -20.42 -13.50
N LYS A 25 21.32 -21.28 -12.87
CA LYS A 25 21.96 -22.46 -13.48
C LYS A 25 21.21 -23.76 -13.28
N ALA A 26 20.04 -23.75 -12.64
CA ALA A 26 19.25 -24.94 -12.35
C ALA A 26 19.04 -25.86 -13.57
N GLY A 27 18.77 -25.29 -14.76
CA GLY A 27 18.64 -26.07 -15.99
C GLY A 27 19.94 -26.78 -16.42
N GLU A 28 21.09 -26.11 -16.31
CA GLU A 28 22.41 -26.67 -16.61
C GLU A 28 22.85 -27.70 -15.57
N LEU A 29 22.42 -27.53 -14.33
CA LEU A 29 22.70 -28.44 -13.21
C LEU A 29 21.74 -29.65 -13.17
N GLY A 30 20.76 -29.72 -14.09
CA GLY A 30 19.76 -30.78 -14.12
C GLY A 30 18.81 -30.79 -12.91
N TRP A 31 18.62 -29.64 -12.26
CA TRP A 31 17.78 -29.52 -11.07
C TRP A 31 16.34 -29.85 -11.36
N GLY A 32 15.72 -30.57 -10.42
CA GLY A 32 14.26 -30.68 -10.32
C GLY A 32 13.71 -29.91 -9.12
N LEU A 33 12.46 -30.20 -8.76
CA LEU A 33 11.77 -29.52 -7.67
C LEU A 33 12.39 -29.79 -6.29
N ASP A 34 12.97 -30.99 -6.08
CA ASP A 34 13.57 -31.33 -4.80
C ASP A 34 14.91 -30.63 -4.59
N ASP A 35 15.71 -30.42 -5.66
CA ASP A 35 16.93 -29.60 -5.58
C ASP A 35 16.60 -28.13 -5.27
N SER A 36 15.49 -27.63 -5.82
CA SER A 36 14.99 -26.28 -5.53
C SER A 36 14.48 -26.18 -4.08
N SER A 37 13.83 -27.23 -3.58
CA SER A 37 13.38 -27.32 -2.19
C SER A 37 14.57 -27.40 -1.22
N GLU A 38 15.60 -28.21 -1.52
CA GLU A 38 16.84 -28.30 -0.74
C GLU A 38 17.52 -26.93 -0.62
N LEU A 39 17.57 -26.16 -1.71
CA LEU A 39 18.06 -24.78 -1.67
C LEU A 39 17.21 -23.89 -0.75
N LEU A 40 15.88 -23.99 -0.79
CA LEU A 40 15.01 -23.16 0.04
C LEU A 40 15.07 -23.54 1.53
N ASP A 41 15.26 -24.81 1.87
CA ASP A 41 15.51 -25.24 3.25
C ASP A 41 16.87 -24.71 3.74
N ALA A 42 17.92 -24.77 2.92
CA ALA A 42 19.20 -24.16 3.26
C ALA A 42 19.07 -22.64 3.48
N ILE A 43 18.31 -21.94 2.63
CA ILE A 43 17.98 -20.52 2.81
C ILE A 43 17.23 -20.30 4.13
N TYR A 44 16.27 -21.16 4.47
CA TYR A 44 15.52 -21.07 5.72
C TYR A 44 16.45 -21.19 6.93
N ASP A 45 17.38 -22.15 6.90
CA ASP A 45 18.36 -22.35 7.97
C ASP A 45 19.35 -21.19 8.10
N ILE A 46 19.74 -20.57 6.98
CA ILE A 46 20.52 -19.31 7.00
C ILE A 46 19.74 -18.22 7.75
N MET A 47 18.46 -18.03 7.42
CA MET A 47 17.65 -16.99 8.06
C MET A 47 17.45 -17.29 9.55
N GLN A 48 17.20 -18.54 9.93
CA GLN A 48 17.14 -18.93 11.35
C GLN A 48 18.44 -18.64 12.10
N ALA A 49 19.58 -19.00 11.49
CA ALA A 49 20.89 -18.80 12.07
C ALA A 49 21.23 -17.31 12.26
N VAL A 50 20.93 -16.46 11.27
CA VAL A 50 21.21 -15.02 11.32
C VAL A 50 20.20 -14.27 12.21
N ALA A 51 18.94 -14.69 12.24
CA ALA A 51 17.95 -14.15 13.18
C ALA A 51 18.33 -14.42 14.64
N ALA A 52 18.94 -15.58 14.92
CA ALA A 52 19.40 -15.93 16.26
C ALA A 52 20.68 -15.20 16.67
N ASP A 53 21.62 -14.96 15.75
CA ASP A 53 22.83 -14.17 15.99
C ASP A 53 23.35 -13.54 14.69
N GLY A 54 23.13 -12.22 14.54
CA GLY A 54 23.52 -11.47 13.36
C GLY A 54 25.04 -11.45 13.12
N ARG A 55 25.84 -11.75 14.15
CA ARG A 55 27.32 -11.84 14.03
C ARG A 55 27.77 -12.91 13.06
N ARG A 56 26.94 -13.92 12.78
CA ARG A 56 27.28 -14.97 11.80
C ARG A 56 27.66 -14.43 10.43
N LEU A 57 27.05 -13.34 9.98
CA LEU A 57 27.41 -12.74 8.69
C LEU A 57 28.81 -12.11 8.70
N LEU A 58 29.31 -11.73 9.88
CA LEU A 58 30.64 -11.14 10.07
C LEU A 58 31.75 -12.20 10.13
N ASP A 59 31.41 -13.43 10.50
CA ASP A 59 32.37 -14.53 10.61
C ASP A 59 32.96 -14.89 9.22
N PRO A 60 34.29 -14.74 9.03
CA PRO A 60 34.96 -15.11 7.79
C PRO A 60 34.79 -16.59 7.41
N ALA A 61 34.65 -17.48 8.39
CA ALA A 61 34.48 -18.91 8.18
C ALA A 61 33.04 -19.32 7.86
N TYR A 62 32.06 -18.42 8.05
CA TYR A 62 30.68 -18.72 7.74
C TYR A 62 30.47 -18.79 6.22
N ASP A 63 30.21 -20.01 5.74
CA ASP A 63 29.86 -20.30 4.35
C ASP A 63 28.63 -21.21 4.30
N PRO A 64 27.43 -20.65 4.18
CA PRO A 64 26.21 -21.45 4.17
C PRO A 64 25.99 -22.24 2.88
N PHE A 65 26.76 -21.97 1.81
CA PHE A 65 26.66 -22.68 0.53
C PHE A 65 27.82 -23.66 0.31
N ALA A 66 28.58 -23.99 1.35
CA ALA A 66 29.70 -24.94 1.27
C ALA A 66 29.25 -26.33 0.78
N SER A 67 28.09 -26.82 1.23
CA SER A 67 27.51 -28.10 0.78
C SER A 67 27.18 -28.09 -0.72
N PHE A 68 26.60 -26.99 -1.21
CA PHE A 68 26.33 -26.79 -2.65
C PHE A 68 27.61 -26.71 -3.46
N ALA A 69 28.66 -26.05 -2.95
CA ALA A 69 29.97 -26.00 -3.62
C ALA A 69 30.65 -27.37 -3.68
N ALA A 70 30.46 -28.22 -2.67
CA ALA A 70 30.92 -29.60 -2.70
C ALA A 70 30.12 -30.47 -3.68
N LYS A 71 28.81 -30.22 -3.81
CA LYS A 71 27.89 -30.96 -4.72
C LYS A 71 28.07 -30.55 -6.19
N TYR A 72 28.34 -29.27 -6.46
CA TYR A 72 28.37 -28.70 -7.82
C TYR A 72 29.74 -28.04 -8.12
N PRO A 73 30.65 -28.73 -8.84
CA PRO A 73 31.97 -28.19 -9.17
C PRO A 73 31.93 -26.89 -9.97
N GLU A 74 30.93 -26.71 -10.84
CA GLU A 74 30.76 -25.49 -11.64
C GLU A 74 30.46 -24.28 -10.74
N PHE A 75 29.69 -24.51 -9.66
CA PHE A 75 29.39 -23.48 -8.68
C PHE A 75 30.64 -23.11 -7.87
N ALA A 76 31.42 -24.10 -7.44
CA ALA A 76 32.70 -23.85 -6.75
C ALA A 76 33.68 -23.07 -7.64
N ALA A 77 33.78 -23.44 -8.92
CA ALA A 77 34.59 -22.74 -9.91
C ALA A 77 34.11 -21.29 -10.12
N TRP A 78 32.80 -21.08 -10.24
CA TRP A 78 32.22 -19.74 -10.34
C TRP A 78 32.55 -18.89 -9.10
N ARG A 79 32.36 -19.41 -7.87
CA ARG A 79 32.69 -18.67 -6.64
C ARG A 79 34.16 -18.26 -6.60
N ALA A 80 35.06 -19.17 -7.00
CA ALA A 80 36.49 -18.90 -7.05
C ALA A 80 36.87 -17.86 -8.11
N ALA A 81 36.20 -17.87 -9.26
CA ALA A 81 36.41 -16.87 -10.33
C ALA A 81 35.82 -15.51 -9.94
N HIS A 82 34.60 -15.48 -9.42
CA HIS A 82 33.90 -14.26 -9.04
C HIS A 82 34.62 -13.50 -7.92
N ALA A 83 35.22 -14.21 -6.96
CA ALA A 83 36.05 -13.58 -5.92
C ALA A 83 37.32 -12.90 -6.49
N LYS A 84 37.80 -13.33 -7.66
CA LYS A 84 39.00 -12.81 -8.34
C LYS A 84 38.67 -11.80 -9.43
N GLU A 85 37.40 -11.51 -9.67
CA GLU A 85 36.99 -10.60 -10.73
C GLU A 85 37.48 -9.17 -10.42
N GLU A 86 38.24 -8.61 -11.37
CA GLU A 86 38.88 -7.31 -11.21
C GLU A 86 38.09 -6.22 -11.92
N LEU A 87 37.91 -5.09 -11.23
CA LEU A 87 37.34 -3.89 -11.80
C LEU A 87 38.43 -2.83 -11.93
N LYS A 88 38.56 -2.27 -13.13
CA LYS A 88 39.53 -1.20 -13.43
C LYS A 88 38.98 0.16 -13.03
N ALA A 89 39.72 0.86 -12.19
CA ALA A 89 39.47 2.26 -11.88
C ALA A 89 39.89 3.18 -13.05
N ALA A 90 39.48 4.44 -13.00
CA ALA A 90 39.74 5.42 -14.05
C ALA A 90 41.24 5.71 -14.27
N ASP A 91 42.08 5.44 -13.26
CA ASP A 91 43.54 5.54 -13.32
C ASP A 91 44.22 4.28 -13.90
N GLY A 92 43.44 3.26 -14.27
CA GLY A 92 43.93 1.97 -14.79
C GLY A 92 44.27 0.94 -13.72
N THR A 93 44.18 1.28 -12.43
CA THR A 93 44.44 0.34 -11.33
C THR A 93 43.32 -0.70 -11.27
N SER A 94 43.69 -1.98 -11.17
CA SER A 94 42.75 -3.09 -11.10
C SER A 94 42.53 -3.52 -9.65
N TYR A 95 41.28 -3.69 -9.24
CA TYR A 95 40.92 -4.07 -7.88
C TYR A 95 40.01 -5.31 -7.89
N PRO A 96 40.30 -6.36 -7.09
CA PRO A 96 39.40 -7.48 -6.88
C PRO A 96 38.21 -7.05 -6.00
N ILE A 97 37.32 -6.26 -6.59
CA ILE A 97 36.37 -5.41 -5.85
C ILE A 97 35.42 -6.25 -5.00
N HIS A 98 35.00 -7.44 -5.46
CA HIS A 98 34.08 -8.30 -4.73
C HIS A 98 34.71 -8.84 -3.45
N ALA A 99 35.93 -9.40 -3.54
CA ALA A 99 36.67 -9.88 -2.37
C ALA A 99 37.01 -8.73 -1.41
N MET A 100 37.45 -7.59 -1.92
CA MET A 100 37.79 -6.42 -1.10
C MET A 100 36.58 -5.88 -0.33
N VAL A 101 35.44 -5.73 -1.00
CA VAL A 101 34.23 -5.16 -0.39
C VAL A 101 33.63 -6.14 0.62
N LEU A 102 33.65 -7.45 0.35
CA LEU A 102 33.23 -8.45 1.33
C LEU A 102 34.15 -8.48 2.55
N ALA A 103 35.48 -8.43 2.34
CA ALA A 103 36.45 -8.39 3.44
C ALA A 103 36.23 -7.16 4.34
N GLU A 104 36.10 -5.96 3.76
CA GLU A 104 35.81 -4.74 4.52
C GLU A 104 34.44 -4.78 5.21
N ALA A 105 33.47 -5.51 4.67
CA ALA A 105 32.17 -5.67 5.32
C ALA A 105 32.20 -6.66 6.49
N ARG A 106 33.07 -7.67 6.46
CA ARG A 106 33.27 -8.61 7.58
C ARG A 106 34.16 -8.00 8.66
N GLU A 107 35.34 -7.54 8.25
CA GLU A 107 36.39 -7.00 9.10
C GLU A 107 36.67 -5.54 8.70
N PRO A 108 35.91 -4.57 9.24
CA PRO A 108 35.98 -3.19 8.81
C PRO A 108 37.28 -2.53 9.28
N THR A 109 37.98 -1.87 8.34
CA THR A 109 39.17 -1.07 8.67
C THR A 109 38.85 0.41 8.81
N ARG A 110 37.74 0.88 8.21
CA ARG A 110 37.34 2.29 8.24
C ARG A 110 36.57 2.63 9.50
N ALA A 111 36.91 3.75 10.14
CA ALA A 111 36.29 4.20 11.39
C ALA A 111 34.75 4.21 11.36
N GLY A 112 34.13 4.69 10.27
CA GLY A 112 32.68 4.69 10.14
C GLY A 112 32.04 3.29 10.00
N ASN A 113 32.76 2.34 9.40
CA ASN A 113 32.31 0.95 9.30
C ASN A 113 32.44 0.22 10.64
N ILE A 114 33.51 0.51 11.40
CA ILE A 114 33.73 -0.01 12.76
C ILE A 114 32.64 0.49 13.71
N GLN A 115 32.38 1.80 13.73
CA GLN A 115 31.41 2.42 14.64
C GLN A 115 29.98 1.90 14.50
N CYS A 116 29.63 1.35 13.33
CA CYS A 116 28.27 0.92 13.03
C CYS A 116 28.02 -0.59 13.17
N GLU A 117 28.99 -1.35 13.68
CA GLU A 117 28.91 -2.81 13.79
C GLU A 117 27.70 -3.32 14.57
N ALA A 118 27.42 -2.74 15.74
CA ALA A 118 26.25 -3.12 16.53
C ALA A 118 24.95 -2.96 15.72
N ARG A 119 24.85 -1.89 14.91
CA ARG A 119 23.69 -1.67 14.05
C ARG A 119 23.64 -2.63 12.86
N VAL A 120 24.78 -3.08 12.34
CA VAL A 120 24.85 -4.11 11.29
C VAL A 120 24.29 -5.43 11.81
N ILE A 121 24.67 -5.83 13.02
CA ILE A 121 24.20 -7.06 13.67
C ILE A 121 22.68 -7.01 13.84
N THR A 122 22.15 -5.94 14.46
CA THR A 122 20.70 -5.79 14.66
C THR A 122 19.94 -5.77 13.32
N LEU A 123 20.45 -5.07 12.30
CA LEU A 123 19.80 -5.06 10.99
C LEU A 123 19.81 -6.43 10.33
N ALA A 124 20.88 -7.22 10.49
CA ALA A 124 20.94 -8.57 9.95
C ALA A 124 19.86 -9.47 10.58
N GLU A 125 19.71 -9.39 11.91
CA GLU A 125 18.69 -10.12 12.68
C GLU A 125 17.27 -9.71 12.24
N GLU A 126 16.98 -8.40 12.19
CA GLU A 126 15.68 -7.86 11.77
C GLU A 126 15.32 -8.28 10.33
N MET A 127 16.29 -8.24 9.41
CA MET A 127 16.10 -8.66 8.02
C MET A 127 15.84 -10.17 7.91
N ALA A 128 16.56 -10.98 8.69
CA ALA A 128 16.38 -12.42 8.72
C ALA A 128 15.01 -12.81 9.32
N GLU A 129 14.57 -12.15 10.39
CA GLU A 129 13.23 -12.36 10.97
C GLU A 129 12.11 -11.99 9.98
N ALA A 130 12.26 -10.88 9.26
CA ALA A 130 11.31 -10.49 8.22
C ALA A 130 11.25 -11.54 7.09
N ALA A 131 12.39 -12.12 6.71
CA ALA A 131 12.45 -13.20 5.74
C ALA A 131 11.77 -14.48 6.28
N LEU A 132 12.03 -14.87 7.54
CA LEU A 132 11.38 -16.02 8.18
C LEU A 132 9.87 -15.85 8.25
N PHE A 133 9.38 -14.66 8.59
CA PHE A 133 7.95 -14.36 8.59
C PHE A 133 7.33 -14.62 7.20
N ALA A 134 7.98 -14.18 6.13
CA ALA A 134 7.52 -14.44 4.77
C ALA A 134 7.65 -15.93 4.37
N MET A 135 8.69 -16.62 4.80
CA MET A 135 8.92 -18.04 4.50
C MET A 135 7.91 -18.97 5.19
N ARG A 136 7.43 -18.58 6.38
CA ARG A 136 6.43 -19.32 7.18
C ARG A 136 4.98 -19.03 6.77
N ASP A 137 4.72 -18.00 5.95
CA ASP A 137 3.34 -17.66 5.54
C ASP A 137 2.77 -18.74 4.62
N PRO A 138 1.72 -19.50 5.03
CA PRO A 138 1.16 -20.58 4.24
C PRO A 138 0.49 -20.11 2.94
N ARG A 139 0.24 -18.80 2.80
CA ARG A 139 -0.31 -18.21 1.57
C ARG A 139 0.75 -18.01 0.48
N ARG A 140 2.04 -18.15 0.82
CA ARG A 140 3.15 -18.00 -0.11
C ARG A 140 3.65 -19.37 -0.58
N SER A 141 4.01 -19.46 -1.85
CA SER A 141 4.50 -20.70 -2.45
C SER A 141 5.73 -21.26 -1.74
N ILE A 142 6.60 -20.40 -1.22
CA ILE A 142 7.81 -20.80 -0.50
C ILE A 142 7.51 -21.71 0.71
N SER A 143 6.46 -21.43 1.48
CA SER A 143 6.06 -22.25 2.63
C SER A 143 5.74 -23.69 2.21
N SER A 144 5.14 -23.86 1.03
CA SER A 144 4.82 -25.19 0.50
C SER A 144 6.04 -26.00 0.03
N MET A 145 7.22 -25.38 -0.08
CA MET A 145 8.48 -26.03 -0.47
C MET A 145 9.42 -26.33 0.71
N LEU A 146 9.05 -25.94 1.94
CA LEU A 146 9.89 -26.11 3.11
C LEU A 146 9.53 -27.39 3.87
N VAL A 147 10.54 -28.17 4.25
CA VAL A 147 10.36 -29.35 5.12
C VAL A 147 9.84 -28.92 6.49
N SER A 148 10.38 -27.82 7.03
CA SER A 148 10.01 -27.30 8.35
C SER A 148 8.53 -26.90 8.47
N GLN A 149 7.86 -26.63 7.33
CA GLN A 149 6.45 -26.23 7.28
C GLN A 149 5.53 -27.39 6.85
N GLY A 150 6.06 -28.61 6.69
CA GLY A 150 5.29 -29.75 6.17
C GLY A 150 4.80 -29.52 4.74
N GLY A 151 5.59 -28.79 3.94
CA GLY A 151 5.22 -28.38 2.60
C GLY A 151 4.99 -29.57 1.66
N LYS A 152 3.89 -29.55 0.89
CA LYS A 152 3.58 -30.59 -0.10
C LYS A 152 4.63 -30.74 -1.22
N PHE A 153 5.43 -29.70 -1.43
CA PHE A 153 6.53 -29.66 -2.39
C PHE A 153 7.91 -29.71 -1.74
N ALA A 154 7.98 -30.04 -0.44
CA ALA A 154 9.23 -30.25 0.24
C ALA A 154 9.99 -31.45 -0.33
N VAL A 155 11.33 -31.43 -0.21
CA VAL A 155 12.22 -32.50 -0.66
C VAL A 155 11.78 -33.85 -0.10
N GLY A 156 11.72 -34.87 -0.97
CA GLY A 156 11.33 -36.23 -0.59
C GLY A 156 9.84 -36.45 -0.36
N ALA A 157 8.97 -35.44 -0.55
CA ALA A 157 7.51 -35.59 -0.40
C ALA A 157 6.86 -36.48 -1.48
N ASP A 158 7.48 -36.61 -2.66
CA ASP A 158 6.96 -37.41 -3.78
C ASP A 158 8.09 -38.16 -4.51
N PRO A 159 8.20 -39.49 -4.33
CA PRO A 159 9.21 -40.32 -5.01
C PRO A 159 9.04 -40.29 -6.53
N GLY A 160 9.97 -39.62 -7.23
CA GLY A 160 10.00 -39.53 -8.69
C GLY A 160 9.67 -38.15 -9.25
N ARG A 161 9.15 -37.25 -8.42
CA ARG A 161 8.88 -35.85 -8.83
C ARG A 161 10.14 -35.12 -9.24
N ASN A 162 11.26 -35.32 -8.54
CA ASN A 162 12.50 -34.64 -8.90
C ASN A 162 12.95 -35.03 -10.31
N ALA A 163 12.95 -36.33 -10.63
CA ALA A 163 13.29 -36.82 -11.97
C ALA A 163 12.30 -36.34 -13.04
N ALA A 164 11.00 -36.29 -12.72
CA ALA A 164 9.97 -35.80 -13.64
C ALA A 164 10.03 -34.29 -13.90
N THR A 165 10.67 -33.54 -13.01
CA THR A 165 10.82 -32.08 -13.09
C THR A 165 12.26 -31.64 -13.40
N ALA A 166 13.18 -32.60 -13.54
CA ALA A 166 14.58 -32.33 -13.84
C ALA A 166 14.70 -31.65 -15.21
N GLY A 167 15.38 -30.49 -15.24
CA GLY A 167 15.53 -29.71 -16.46
C GLY A 167 14.25 -29.04 -16.95
N ALA A 168 13.10 -29.22 -16.27
CA ALA A 168 12.01 -28.27 -16.40
C ALA A 168 12.54 -26.91 -15.95
N HIS A 169 12.19 -25.83 -16.65
CA HIS A 169 12.64 -24.49 -16.31
C HIS A 169 12.29 -24.15 -14.85
N ALA A 170 13.21 -24.39 -13.91
CA ALA A 170 13.19 -23.78 -12.58
C ALA A 170 13.24 -22.26 -12.72
N THR A 171 13.83 -21.80 -13.82
CA THR A 171 13.87 -20.42 -14.29
C THR A 171 13.35 -20.35 -15.72
N ASN A 172 12.08 -19.99 -15.86
CA ASN A 172 11.65 -19.20 -17.00
C ASN A 172 11.49 -17.75 -16.51
N ASP A 173 11.74 -16.82 -17.40
CA ASP A 173 11.99 -15.36 -17.33
C ASP A 173 10.87 -14.50 -16.69
N ARG A 174 10.15 -15.08 -15.73
CA ARG A 174 9.09 -14.51 -14.88
C ARG A 174 9.24 -14.92 -13.42
N VAL A 175 10.04 -15.95 -13.12
CA VAL A 175 10.31 -16.46 -11.76
C VAL A 175 11.63 -15.94 -11.21
N GLU A 176 12.51 -15.39 -12.06
CA GLU A 176 13.48 -14.38 -11.62
C GLU A 176 12.74 -13.19 -10.95
N SER A 177 11.47 -12.93 -11.28
CA SER A 177 10.64 -12.01 -10.49
C SER A 177 10.38 -12.51 -9.07
N ASN A 178 10.44 -13.82 -8.78
CA ASN A 178 10.16 -14.39 -7.46
C ASN A 178 11.41 -14.55 -6.57
N PHE A 179 12.58 -14.83 -7.15
CA PHE A 179 13.88 -14.74 -6.43
C PHE A 179 14.46 -13.33 -6.45
N GLY A 180 14.21 -12.61 -7.54
CA GLY A 180 14.12 -11.15 -7.56
C GLY A 180 13.22 -10.68 -6.45
N CYS A 181 12.00 -11.24 -6.23
CA CYS A 181 11.14 -11.01 -5.06
C CYS A 181 11.78 -11.36 -3.72
N LEU A 182 12.88 -12.11 -3.59
CA LEU A 182 13.54 -12.23 -2.29
C LEU A 182 14.43 -11.00 -2.02
N ASP A 183 15.18 -10.53 -3.03
CA ASP A 183 15.90 -9.25 -2.99
C ASP A 183 14.92 -8.05 -3.02
N ILE A 184 13.74 -8.19 -3.63
CA ILE A 184 12.59 -7.26 -3.71
C ILE A 184 11.65 -7.46 -2.50
N LEU A 185 11.75 -8.52 -1.69
CA LEU A 185 11.14 -8.60 -0.36
C LEU A 185 12.05 -7.91 0.66
N MET A 186 13.36 -7.95 0.38
CA MET A 186 14.40 -7.18 1.07
C MET A 186 14.51 -5.72 0.55
N ARG A 187 13.98 -5.40 -0.66
CA ARG A 187 14.12 -4.09 -1.36
C ARG A 187 12.85 -3.50 -2.02
N MET A 188 11.68 -4.13 -2.00
CA MET A 188 10.39 -3.59 -2.48
C MET A 188 9.18 -4.17 -1.72
N PRO A 189 7.98 -3.70 -2.05
CA PRO A 189 7.52 -2.44 -1.59
C PRO A 189 6.68 -2.73 -0.33
N LYS A 190 6.89 -1.95 0.73
CA LYS A 190 6.00 -2.06 1.88
C LYS A 190 4.53 -1.99 1.40
N PRO A 191 3.51 -2.60 2.03
CA PRO A 191 2.11 -2.42 1.63
C PRO A 191 1.81 -0.96 1.27
N GLU A 192 0.93 -0.65 0.31
CA GLU A 192 0.75 0.74 -0.17
C GLU A 192 0.66 1.77 0.98
N ALA A 193 -0.03 1.41 2.06
CA ALA A 193 -0.07 2.18 3.31
C ALA A 193 1.31 2.47 3.92
N GLN A 194 2.17 1.46 4.05
CA GLN A 194 3.53 1.60 4.56
C GLN A 194 4.50 2.27 3.55
N GLN A 195 4.27 2.14 2.23
CA GLN A 195 4.98 2.92 1.21
C GLN A 195 4.67 4.41 1.37
N LEU A 196 3.38 4.74 1.50
CA LEU A 196 2.92 6.10 1.74
C LEU A 196 3.47 6.65 3.06
N GLU A 197 3.48 5.85 4.13
CA GLU A 197 4.07 6.22 5.42
C GLU A 197 5.58 6.49 5.30
N TYR A 198 6.31 5.63 4.60
CA TYR A 198 7.75 5.83 4.35
C TYR A 198 8.02 7.10 3.51
N LEU A 199 7.27 7.28 2.43
CA LEU A 199 7.40 8.46 1.57
C LEU A 199 7.06 9.75 2.32
N ARG A 200 6.00 9.74 3.14
CA ARG A 200 5.66 10.84 4.05
C ARG A 200 6.82 11.16 4.98
N TYR A 201 7.37 10.16 5.67
CA TYR A 201 8.47 10.35 6.60
C TYR A 201 9.73 10.90 5.91
N GLN A 202 10.09 10.40 4.72
CA GLN A 202 11.25 10.89 3.97
C GLN A 202 11.09 12.32 3.46
N ILE A 203 9.87 12.71 3.07
CA ILE A 203 9.53 14.06 2.64
C ILE A 203 9.50 15.00 3.86
N GLU A 204 8.85 14.62 4.96
CA GLU A 204 8.77 15.40 6.20
C GLU A 204 10.14 15.65 6.81
N MET A 205 11.03 14.65 6.86
CA MET A 205 12.40 14.87 7.36
C MET A 205 13.17 15.91 6.54
N ARG A 206 12.90 16.04 5.24
CA ARG A 206 13.56 17.04 4.39
C ARG A 206 12.87 18.39 4.46
N VAL A 207 11.54 18.42 4.41
CA VAL A 207 10.74 19.66 4.47
C VAL A 207 10.83 20.31 5.85
N LEU A 208 10.64 19.54 6.93
CA LEU A 208 10.70 20.04 8.30
C LEU A 208 12.14 20.10 8.81
N GLY A 209 12.92 19.03 8.60
CA GLY A 209 14.29 18.95 9.12
C GLY A 209 15.28 19.88 8.43
N LEU A 210 15.10 20.14 7.12
CA LEU A 210 15.93 21.12 6.38
C LEU A 210 15.22 22.46 6.17
N GLY A 211 13.97 22.61 6.63
CA GLY A 211 13.19 23.84 6.53
C GLY A 211 12.75 24.22 5.11
N TRP A 212 12.68 23.27 4.17
CA TRP A 212 12.35 23.53 2.76
C TRP A 212 10.83 23.56 2.52
N SER A 213 10.22 24.69 2.83
CA SER A 213 8.77 24.91 2.68
C SER A 213 8.29 24.87 1.23
N GLU A 214 9.18 25.07 0.25
CA GLU A 214 8.87 25.02 -1.18
C GLU A 214 8.50 23.60 -1.67
N TYR A 215 8.88 22.56 -0.94
CA TYR A 215 8.48 21.17 -1.21
C TYR A 215 7.34 20.69 -0.31
N ALA A 216 6.69 21.60 0.42
CA ALA A 216 5.52 21.26 1.23
C ALA A 216 4.41 20.71 0.33
N THR A 217 3.94 19.50 0.64
CA THR A 217 3.00 18.77 -0.21
C THR A 217 1.71 18.45 0.51
N ARG A 218 0.65 18.28 -0.28
CA ARG A 218 -0.64 17.79 0.21
C ARG A 218 -0.61 16.27 0.24
N TRP A 219 -0.91 15.71 1.41
CA TRP A 219 -0.82 14.27 1.65
C TRP A 219 -1.97 13.44 1.06
N SER A 220 -3.03 14.12 0.64
CA SER A 220 -4.16 13.60 -0.13
C SER A 220 -4.93 14.78 -0.73
N SER A 221 -5.75 14.54 -1.75
CA SER A 221 -6.69 15.53 -2.28
C SER A 221 -8.00 14.85 -2.67
N ALA A 222 -9.12 15.39 -2.20
CA ALA A 222 -10.45 14.95 -2.65
C ALA A 222 -10.75 15.40 -4.09
N ALA A 223 -10.06 16.45 -4.58
CA ALA A 223 -10.27 17.02 -5.91
C ALA A 223 -9.34 16.45 -6.99
N ASP A 224 -8.23 15.82 -6.60
CA ASP A 224 -7.30 15.17 -7.54
C ASP A 224 -6.79 13.86 -6.92
N SER A 225 -7.32 12.75 -7.42
CA SER A 225 -7.01 11.39 -6.95
C SER A 225 -5.55 10.99 -7.17
N ARG A 226 -4.77 11.77 -7.93
CA ARG A 226 -3.33 11.53 -8.13
C ARG A 226 -2.51 12.07 -6.95
N ILE A 227 -3.02 13.05 -6.21
CA ILE A 227 -2.32 13.67 -5.08
C ILE A 227 -2.36 12.75 -3.86
N GLY A 228 -1.19 12.51 -3.27
CA GLY A 228 -1.02 11.62 -2.13
C GLY A 228 -0.90 10.13 -2.49
N THR A 229 -0.84 9.80 -3.80
CA THR A 229 -0.52 8.45 -4.27
C THR A 229 0.98 8.16 -4.14
N VAL A 230 1.35 6.88 -4.15
CA VAL A 230 2.76 6.45 -4.17
C VAL A 230 3.51 7.09 -5.35
N ALA A 231 2.92 7.11 -6.54
CA ALA A 231 3.53 7.70 -7.73
C ALA A 231 3.78 9.21 -7.58
N HIS A 232 2.81 9.95 -7.02
CA HIS A 232 2.96 11.39 -6.78
C HIS A 232 4.04 11.69 -5.74
N LEU A 233 4.00 11.00 -4.59
CA LEU A 233 4.98 11.24 -3.52
C LEU A 233 6.38 10.74 -3.90
N THR A 234 6.49 9.70 -4.73
CA THR A 234 7.78 9.24 -5.28
C THR A 234 8.39 10.30 -6.18
N LYS A 235 7.60 10.86 -7.11
CA LYS A 235 8.05 11.94 -8.00
C LYS A 235 8.50 13.17 -7.21
N LEU A 236 7.76 13.54 -6.17
CA LEU A 236 8.14 14.65 -5.30
C LEU A 236 9.45 14.37 -4.54
N LEU A 237 9.65 13.15 -4.05
CA LEU A 237 10.89 12.76 -3.39
C LEU A 237 12.08 12.80 -4.37
N GLU A 238 11.90 12.40 -5.63
CA GLU A 238 12.92 12.53 -6.67
C GLU A 238 13.30 13.99 -6.95
N GLU A 239 12.31 14.89 -6.99
CA GLU A 239 12.53 16.33 -7.14
C GLU A 239 13.31 16.90 -5.94
N LEU A 240 12.96 16.50 -4.72
CA LEU A 240 13.68 16.82 -3.48
C LEU A 240 15.15 16.36 -3.53
N ILE A 241 15.41 15.12 -3.95
CA ILE A 241 16.76 14.57 -4.03
C ILE A 241 17.61 15.31 -5.08
N LYS A 242 17.01 15.70 -6.21
CA LYS A 242 17.68 16.54 -7.22
C LYS A 242 18.04 17.91 -6.64
N GLY A 243 17.12 18.54 -5.90
CA GLY A 243 17.36 19.78 -5.18
C GLY A 243 18.48 19.65 -4.15
N GLU A 244 18.48 18.59 -3.34
CA GLU A 244 19.53 18.29 -2.36
C GLU A 244 20.90 18.13 -3.03
N THR A 245 20.95 17.38 -4.13
CA THR A 245 22.19 17.14 -4.90
C THR A 245 22.74 18.42 -5.53
N ALA A 246 21.86 19.32 -5.99
CA ALA A 246 22.27 20.62 -6.50
C ALA A 246 22.84 21.52 -5.39
N ARG A 247 22.22 21.51 -4.20
CA ARG A 247 22.63 22.33 -3.04
C ARG A 247 23.95 21.86 -2.40
N LYS A 248 24.30 20.57 -2.52
CA LYS A 248 25.62 20.02 -2.10
C LYS A 248 26.83 20.69 -2.77
N ARG A 249 26.63 21.35 -3.91
CA ARG A 249 27.71 22.01 -4.65
C ARG A 249 28.07 23.38 -4.07
N PHE A 250 27.23 23.93 -3.21
CA PHE A 250 27.46 25.21 -2.55
C PHE A 250 27.98 24.97 -1.11
N PRO A 251 28.71 25.92 -0.52
CA PRO A 251 29.18 25.81 0.86
C PRO A 251 28.02 25.54 1.84
N ALA A 252 28.24 24.66 2.82
CA ALA A 252 27.24 24.37 3.86
C ALA A 252 26.83 25.65 4.61
N ASP A 253 25.58 25.69 5.07
CA ASP A 253 24.93 26.86 5.72
C ASP A 253 24.87 28.15 4.89
N SER A 254 25.27 28.12 3.62
CA SER A 254 25.02 29.23 2.71
C SER A 254 23.56 29.26 2.26
N VAL A 255 23.09 30.40 1.76
CA VAL A 255 21.71 30.62 1.25
C VAL A 255 21.31 29.57 0.20
N SER A 256 22.28 29.01 -0.53
CA SER A 256 22.07 27.99 -1.57
C SER A 256 22.65 26.61 -1.22
N GLY A 257 23.25 26.47 -0.04
CA GLY A 257 23.88 25.24 0.46
C GLY A 257 22.94 24.37 1.27
N LEU A 258 23.45 23.23 1.72
CA LEU A 258 22.72 22.41 2.69
C LEU A 258 22.92 22.95 4.11
N PRO A 259 21.88 22.94 4.96
CA PRO A 259 22.04 23.21 6.38
C PRO A 259 22.88 22.11 7.05
N THR A 260 23.77 22.50 7.94
CA THR A 260 24.58 21.57 8.75
C THR A 260 23.87 21.20 10.05
N GLU A 261 22.91 22.03 10.48
CA GLU A 261 22.05 21.81 11.64
C GLU A 261 20.58 21.72 11.21
N ALA A 262 19.80 20.89 11.91
CA ALA A 262 18.36 20.76 11.64
C ALA A 262 17.65 22.09 11.91
N ALA A 263 16.64 22.41 11.10
CA ALA A 263 15.84 23.60 11.32
C ALA A 263 15.23 23.55 12.73
N PRO A 264 15.28 24.67 13.50
CA PRO A 264 14.68 24.71 14.82
C PRO A 264 13.20 24.34 14.74
N PRO A 265 12.64 23.63 15.75
CA PRO A 265 11.26 23.17 15.71
C PRO A 265 10.34 24.36 15.44
N GLN A 266 9.66 24.30 14.29
CA GLN A 266 8.66 25.30 13.94
C GLN A 266 7.50 25.10 14.90
N LEU A 267 7.41 25.96 15.93
CA LEU A 267 6.24 26.06 16.78
C LEU A 267 5.08 26.52 15.90
N ALA A 268 4.35 25.57 15.33
CA ALA A 268 3.02 25.82 14.83
C ALA A 268 2.19 26.26 16.04
N ALA A 269 1.73 27.51 16.04
CA ALA A 269 0.74 27.98 16.99
C ALA A 269 -0.57 27.20 16.77
N GLY A 270 -0.64 26.02 17.37
CA GLY A 270 -1.72 25.06 17.25
C GLY A 270 -1.97 24.43 18.60
N GLY A 271 -2.78 25.14 19.42
CA GLY A 271 -3.51 24.66 20.60
C GLY A 271 -2.89 23.54 21.41
N SER A 272 -2.04 23.89 22.38
CA SER A 272 -1.73 23.00 23.50
C SER A 272 -2.99 22.67 24.30
N THR A 273 -3.33 21.39 24.40
CA THR A 273 -4.15 20.84 25.49
C THR A 273 -3.53 21.28 26.83
N GLN A 274 -4.16 22.23 27.52
CA GLN A 274 -3.69 22.70 28.82
C GLN A 274 -4.48 22.02 29.94
N LEU A 275 -3.80 21.12 30.65
CA LEU A 275 -4.17 20.70 32.00
C LEU A 275 -3.60 21.76 32.96
N GLY A 276 -4.45 22.56 33.59
CA GLY A 276 -4.02 23.55 34.59
C GLY A 276 -5.02 24.67 34.78
N THR A 277 -5.36 24.95 36.04
CA THR A 277 -6.43 25.84 36.52
C THR A 277 -6.30 27.27 35.97
N LEU A 278 -7.42 27.82 35.52
CA LEU A 278 -7.52 29.08 34.78
C LEU A 278 -7.10 30.33 35.60
N ASP A 279 -6.32 31.17 34.93
CA ASP A 279 -5.89 32.52 35.36
C ASP A 279 -7.02 33.55 35.19
N ALA A 280 -7.02 34.62 36.01
CA ALA A 280 -8.07 35.64 36.04
C ALA A 280 -8.20 36.41 34.71
N ASP A 281 -7.09 36.57 33.98
CA ASP A 281 -7.06 37.25 32.68
C ASP A 281 -7.83 36.47 31.59
N ALA A 282 -7.99 35.15 31.75
CA ALA A 282 -8.75 34.31 30.83
C ALA A 282 -10.28 34.48 30.96
N VAL A 283 -10.76 35.02 32.09
CA VAL A 283 -12.18 35.34 32.28
C VAL A 283 -12.56 36.58 31.46
N GLU A 284 -11.66 37.55 31.37
CA GLU A 284 -11.91 38.80 30.64
C GLU A 284 -11.98 38.56 29.12
N VAL A 285 -11.09 37.72 28.58
CA VAL A 285 -11.04 37.40 27.13
C VAL A 285 -12.26 36.58 26.66
N ARG A 286 -12.84 35.73 27.51
CA ARG A 286 -14.05 34.95 27.16
C ARG A 286 -15.31 35.79 26.98
N SER A 287 -15.32 37.04 27.45
CA SER A 287 -16.45 37.95 27.25
C SER A 287 -16.56 38.46 25.80
N THR A 288 -15.57 38.20 24.95
CA THR A 288 -15.42 38.89 23.66
C THR A 288 -15.20 37.95 22.48
N THR A 289 -16.11 37.00 22.18
CA THR A 289 -16.24 36.52 20.79
C THR A 289 -17.67 36.09 20.45
N ARG A 290 -18.27 36.83 19.52
CA ARG A 290 -19.63 36.68 18.99
C ARG A 290 -19.60 35.96 17.64
N PHE A 291 -20.21 34.78 17.55
CA PHE A 291 -20.86 34.34 16.30
C PHE A 291 -22.21 33.72 16.65
N ASN A 292 -23.27 34.18 15.98
CA ASN A 292 -24.62 33.66 16.14
C ASN A 292 -24.77 32.39 15.29
N SER A 293 -25.23 31.30 15.90
CA SER A 293 -25.50 30.00 15.24
C SER A 293 -26.41 30.12 14.02
N ASP A 294 -27.31 31.09 14.01
CA ASP A 294 -28.27 31.30 12.92
C ASP A 294 -27.59 31.89 11.69
N GLU A 295 -26.54 32.71 11.88
CA GLU A 295 -25.75 33.27 10.78
C GLU A 295 -24.92 32.18 10.08
N LEU A 296 -24.49 31.17 10.85
CA LEU A 296 -23.69 30.05 10.38
C LEU A 296 -24.54 29.05 9.59
N LYS A 297 -25.77 28.77 10.04
CA LYS A 297 -26.75 27.96 9.29
C LYS A 297 -27.12 28.60 7.96
N ARG A 298 -27.41 29.90 7.96
CA ARG A 298 -27.76 30.63 6.72
C ARG A 298 -26.65 30.61 5.68
N LYS A 299 -25.39 30.68 6.11
CA LYS A 299 -24.22 30.58 5.22
C LYS A 299 -24.01 29.16 4.68
N ALA A 300 -24.35 28.13 5.45
CA ALA A 300 -24.31 26.74 4.99
C ALA A 300 -25.41 26.43 3.96
N GLU A 301 -26.64 26.89 4.21
CA GLU A 301 -27.77 26.73 3.28
C GLU A 301 -27.51 27.43 1.93
N ALA A 302 -26.95 28.65 1.95
CA ALA A 302 -26.59 29.39 0.73
C ALA A 302 -25.51 28.68 -0.12
N GLU A 303 -24.58 27.97 0.52
CA GLU A 303 -23.55 27.19 -0.19
C GLU A 303 -24.13 25.90 -0.81
N VAL A 304 -25.15 25.31 -0.19
CA VAL A 304 -25.88 24.15 -0.74
C VAL A 304 -26.63 24.56 -2.01
N GLU A 305 -27.37 25.67 -1.96
CA GLU A 305 -28.13 26.19 -3.11
C GLU A 305 -27.20 26.53 -4.28
N ARG A 306 -26.01 27.09 -4.00
CA ARG A 306 -24.98 27.33 -5.01
C ARG A 306 -24.49 26.07 -5.71
N ARG A 307 -24.41 24.93 -4.99
CA ARG A 307 -23.92 23.65 -5.55
C ARG A 307 -24.96 22.92 -6.37
N ILE A 308 -26.22 23.02 -5.97
CA ILE A 308 -27.37 22.51 -6.75
C ILE A 308 -27.49 23.31 -8.06
N ALA A 309 -27.41 24.65 -7.99
CA ALA A 309 -27.43 25.50 -9.18
C ALA A 309 -26.26 25.25 -10.15
N ALA A 310 -25.11 24.81 -9.63
CA ALA A 310 -23.95 24.43 -10.42
C ALA A 310 -24.01 22.98 -10.97
N GLY A 311 -25.07 22.22 -10.69
CA GLY A 311 -25.22 20.81 -11.10
C GLY A 311 -24.22 19.84 -10.45
N ILE A 312 -23.58 20.26 -9.36
CA ILE A 312 -22.53 19.48 -8.67
C ILE A 312 -23.13 18.46 -7.69
N SER A 313 -24.31 18.77 -7.15
CA SER A 313 -25.06 17.94 -6.21
C SER A 313 -26.53 17.90 -6.63
N ASP A 314 -27.22 16.80 -6.34
CA ASP A 314 -28.68 16.73 -6.47
C ASP A 314 -29.35 16.75 -5.08
N ASP A 315 -30.63 17.12 -5.02
CA ASP A 315 -31.41 17.22 -3.77
C ASP A 315 -31.54 15.85 -3.08
N THR A 316 -31.50 14.78 -3.86
CA THR A 316 -31.64 13.39 -3.41
C THR A 316 -30.42 12.95 -2.60
N GLU A 317 -29.22 13.38 -2.98
CA GLU A 317 -27.94 13.04 -2.32
C GLU A 317 -27.91 13.42 -0.84
N TRP A 318 -28.61 14.50 -0.45
CA TRP A 318 -28.65 14.97 0.95
C TRP A 318 -29.74 14.31 1.78
N ARG A 319 -30.79 13.79 1.15
CA ARG A 319 -31.91 13.11 1.82
C ARG A 319 -31.60 11.65 2.17
N GLN A 320 -30.48 11.11 1.67
CA GLN A 320 -30.07 9.74 1.96
C GLN A 320 -29.56 9.58 3.39
N PRO A 321 -29.84 8.44 4.04
CA PRO A 321 -29.15 8.04 5.27
C PRO A 321 -27.62 8.05 5.11
N GLU A 322 -26.91 8.46 6.16
CA GLU A 322 -25.44 8.49 6.18
C GLU A 322 -24.82 7.09 6.05
N LYS A 323 -25.52 6.06 6.57
CA LYS A 323 -25.09 4.66 6.50
C LYS A 323 -25.91 3.90 5.46
N ALA A 324 -25.24 3.03 4.71
CA ALA A 324 -25.88 2.11 3.78
C ALA A 324 -26.86 1.18 4.52
N PRO A 325 -28.02 0.85 3.92
CA PRO A 325 -28.93 -0.14 4.49
C PRO A 325 -28.27 -1.52 4.53
N ALA A 326 -28.73 -2.36 5.46
CA ALA A 326 -28.28 -3.75 5.52
C ALA A 326 -28.81 -4.54 4.31
N PHE A 327 -28.01 -5.51 3.88
CA PHE A 327 -28.37 -6.44 2.80
C PHE A 327 -29.24 -7.58 3.36
N ASP A 328 -30.45 -7.23 3.78
CA ASP A 328 -31.42 -8.15 4.37
C ASP A 328 -32.81 -8.06 3.68
N SER A 329 -33.79 -8.79 4.20
CA SER A 329 -35.16 -8.82 3.66
C SER A 329 -35.84 -7.45 3.65
N ALA A 330 -35.35 -6.44 4.38
CA ALA A 330 -35.92 -5.10 4.38
C ALA A 330 -35.59 -4.33 3.08
N LEU A 331 -34.59 -4.77 2.32
CA LEU A 331 -34.23 -4.19 1.03
C LEU A 331 -35.11 -4.72 -0.12
N VAL A 332 -35.77 -5.86 0.08
CA VAL A 332 -36.67 -6.47 -0.93
C VAL A 332 -37.91 -5.59 -1.11
N GLY A 333 -38.28 -5.34 -2.36
CA GLY A 333 -39.41 -4.49 -2.75
C GLY A 333 -39.12 -2.99 -2.76
N LYS A 334 -37.96 -2.56 -2.28
CA LYS A 334 -37.52 -1.15 -2.26
C LYS A 334 -37.05 -0.69 -3.64
N ARG A 335 -37.30 0.59 -3.96
CA ARG A 335 -36.75 1.23 -5.16
C ARG A 335 -35.36 1.82 -4.88
N LEU A 336 -34.42 1.49 -5.76
CA LEU A 336 -33.04 1.95 -5.72
C LEU A 336 -32.71 2.69 -7.01
N GLU A 337 -31.92 3.74 -6.89
CA GLU A 337 -31.20 4.32 -8.02
C GLU A 337 -29.81 3.69 -8.10
N VAL A 338 -29.44 3.17 -9.27
CA VAL A 338 -28.12 2.63 -9.56
C VAL A 338 -27.48 3.47 -10.66
N LEU A 339 -26.25 3.91 -10.45
CA LEU A 339 -25.50 4.68 -11.44
C LEU A 339 -25.03 3.75 -12.56
N TRP A 340 -25.61 3.94 -13.73
CA TRP A 340 -25.37 3.15 -14.93
C TRP A 340 -24.65 3.97 -15.99
N LYS A 341 -24.02 3.28 -16.95
CA LYS A 341 -23.28 3.89 -18.04
C LYS A 341 -24.08 3.79 -19.33
N TYR A 342 -24.53 4.93 -19.85
CA TYR A 342 -25.18 5.04 -21.15
C TYR A 342 -24.22 5.64 -22.17
N ALA A 343 -24.43 5.36 -23.44
CA ALA A 343 -23.73 6.03 -24.53
C ALA A 343 -24.68 7.05 -25.16
N ASP A 344 -24.19 8.28 -25.34
CA ASP A 344 -24.90 9.32 -26.06
C ASP A 344 -25.06 8.91 -27.54
N LYS A 345 -26.28 8.97 -28.09
CA LYS A 345 -26.59 8.44 -29.43
C LYS A 345 -25.89 9.21 -30.56
N ASP A 346 -25.58 10.49 -30.35
CA ASP A 346 -24.99 11.37 -31.37
C ASP A 346 -23.46 11.38 -31.32
N THR A 347 -22.90 11.35 -30.11
CA THR A 347 -21.45 11.48 -29.89
C THR A 347 -20.75 10.16 -29.54
N ASN A 348 -21.52 9.12 -29.23
CA ASN A 348 -21.06 7.82 -28.71
C ASN A 348 -20.18 7.93 -27.46
N GLN A 349 -20.23 9.07 -26.77
CA GLN A 349 -19.49 9.28 -25.52
C GLN A 349 -20.27 8.69 -24.35
N PRO A 350 -19.57 8.06 -23.39
CA PRO A 350 -20.24 7.46 -22.26
C PRO A 350 -20.61 8.50 -21.19
N HIS A 351 -21.88 8.54 -20.82
CA HIS A 351 -22.42 9.33 -19.72
C HIS A 351 -22.93 8.43 -18.60
N MET A 352 -22.76 8.87 -17.36
CA MET A 352 -23.29 8.17 -16.19
C MET A 352 -24.65 8.75 -15.82
N ILE A 353 -25.65 7.90 -15.72
CA ILE A 353 -27.04 8.29 -15.40
C ILE A 353 -27.50 7.43 -14.22
N TRP A 354 -28.24 8.04 -13.29
CA TRP A 354 -28.90 7.31 -12.21
C TRP A 354 -30.16 6.65 -12.77
N SER A 355 -30.15 5.33 -12.86
CA SER A 355 -31.29 4.56 -13.33
C SER A 355 -32.08 4.03 -12.15
N THR A 356 -33.39 4.20 -12.19
CA THR A 356 -34.31 3.72 -11.16
C THR A 356 -34.71 2.27 -11.43
N GLY A 357 -34.73 1.45 -10.38
CA GLY A 357 -35.35 0.12 -10.42
C GLY A 357 -35.78 -0.38 -9.05
N ARG A 358 -36.43 -1.54 -8.99
CA ARG A 358 -36.91 -2.20 -7.77
C ARG A 358 -36.11 -3.47 -7.51
N VAL A 359 -35.89 -3.78 -6.24
CA VAL A 359 -35.35 -5.08 -5.81
C VAL A 359 -36.48 -6.11 -5.73
N GLU A 360 -36.48 -7.13 -6.59
CA GLU A 360 -37.61 -8.07 -6.72
C GLU A 360 -37.51 -9.28 -5.77
N VAL A 361 -36.32 -9.88 -5.61
CA VAL A 361 -36.14 -11.12 -4.83
C VAL A 361 -34.84 -11.18 -4.02
N GLU A 362 -34.86 -12.13 -3.09
CA GLU A 362 -33.88 -12.53 -2.08
C GLU A 362 -32.48 -11.94 -2.22
N VAL A 363 -32.07 -11.20 -1.18
CA VAL A 363 -30.70 -10.70 -1.05
C VAL A 363 -29.77 -11.88 -0.76
N LEU A 364 -28.95 -12.24 -1.73
CA LEU A 364 -28.00 -13.35 -1.59
C LEU A 364 -26.77 -12.95 -0.77
N PRO A 365 -26.04 -13.92 -0.19
CA PRO A 365 -24.80 -13.66 0.54
C PRO A 365 -23.82 -12.84 -0.32
N ALA A 366 -23.09 -11.90 0.32
CA ALA A 366 -22.17 -10.95 -0.30
C ALA A 366 -22.78 -9.75 -1.06
N GLY A 367 -24.08 -9.44 -0.85
CA GLY A 367 -24.69 -8.18 -1.31
C GLY A 367 -25.18 -8.21 -2.77
N ALA A 368 -25.51 -9.39 -3.28
CA ALA A 368 -26.12 -9.53 -4.59
C ALA A 368 -27.64 -9.31 -4.51
N VAL A 369 -28.16 -8.45 -5.38
CA VAL A 369 -29.59 -8.12 -5.48
C VAL A 369 -30.07 -8.33 -6.91
N LEU A 370 -31.27 -8.89 -7.09
CA LEU A 370 -31.95 -8.86 -8.39
C LEU A 370 -32.63 -7.50 -8.54
N TRP A 371 -32.08 -6.68 -9.43
CA TRP A 371 -32.56 -5.33 -9.70
C TRP A 371 -33.35 -5.34 -11.02
N ALA A 372 -34.61 -4.96 -10.96
CA ALA A 372 -35.51 -4.86 -12.10
C ALA A 372 -35.83 -3.39 -12.39
N TRP A 373 -35.67 -2.96 -13.64
CA TRP A 373 -36.01 -1.61 -14.07
C TRP A 373 -37.26 -1.60 -14.96
N ASP A 374 -38.01 -0.51 -14.86
CA ASP A 374 -39.18 -0.27 -15.70
C ASP A 374 -38.70 0.11 -17.12
N ALA A 375 -39.51 -0.16 -18.15
CA ALA A 375 -39.17 0.27 -19.51
C ALA A 375 -39.04 1.79 -19.56
N ASP A 376 -37.99 2.27 -20.23
CA ASP A 376 -37.73 3.70 -20.44
C ASP A 376 -37.91 4.05 -21.93
N PRO A 377 -39.07 4.62 -22.32
CA PRO A 377 -39.35 4.99 -23.70
C PRO A 377 -38.48 6.14 -24.22
N GLU A 378 -37.90 6.95 -23.33
CA GLU A 378 -37.05 8.09 -23.72
C GLU A 378 -35.68 7.61 -24.21
N PHE A 379 -35.18 6.51 -23.65
CA PHE A 379 -33.90 5.91 -24.02
C PHE A 379 -34.02 4.69 -24.95
N ASP A 380 -35.24 4.24 -25.27
CA ASP A 380 -35.56 3.01 -26.02
C ASP A 380 -35.11 1.74 -25.28
N GLU A 381 -35.21 1.76 -23.94
CA GLU A 381 -34.81 0.67 -23.06
C GLU A 381 -36.02 -0.17 -22.67
N ALA A 382 -36.01 -1.46 -23.02
CA ALA A 382 -37.04 -2.40 -22.59
C ALA A 382 -36.93 -2.68 -21.08
N ALA A 383 -38.06 -2.95 -20.43
CA ALA A 383 -38.06 -3.42 -19.05
C ALA A 383 -37.23 -4.70 -18.94
N GLY A 384 -36.43 -4.79 -17.89
CA GLY A 384 -35.49 -5.90 -17.72
C GLY A 384 -35.13 -6.12 -16.25
N GLU A 385 -34.44 -7.23 -16.00
CA GLU A 385 -33.94 -7.59 -14.69
C GLU A 385 -32.48 -8.06 -14.79
N GLN A 386 -31.67 -7.69 -13.80
CA GLN A 386 -30.27 -8.08 -13.75
C GLN A 386 -29.78 -8.27 -12.31
N TRP A 387 -28.97 -9.31 -12.11
CA TRP A 387 -28.24 -9.51 -10.87
C TRP A 387 -27.10 -8.49 -10.74
N LEU A 388 -27.12 -7.70 -9.66
CA LEU A 388 -26.11 -6.71 -9.33
C LEU A 388 -25.44 -7.02 -7.99
N PHE A 389 -24.12 -6.88 -7.93
CA PHE A 389 -23.37 -6.93 -6.68
C PHE A 389 -23.15 -5.52 -6.14
N LEU A 390 -24.00 -5.10 -5.22
CA LEU A 390 -23.92 -3.77 -4.60
C LEU A 390 -23.02 -3.83 -3.36
N LEU A 391 -22.19 -2.81 -3.17
CA LEU A 391 -21.23 -2.74 -2.06
C LEU A 391 -21.59 -1.60 -1.12
N PRO A 392 -21.54 -1.76 0.22
CA PRO A 392 -21.83 -0.68 1.17
C PRO A 392 -20.93 0.55 0.94
N LYS A 393 -19.67 0.34 0.57
CA LYS A 393 -18.71 1.42 0.29
C LYS A 393 -19.06 2.29 -0.93
N LYS A 394 -20.01 1.85 -1.75
CA LYS A 394 -20.51 2.56 -2.95
C LYS A 394 -21.88 3.21 -2.72
N TRP A 395 -22.35 3.23 -1.47
CA TRP A 395 -23.58 3.91 -1.05
C TRP A 395 -23.42 5.43 -1.16
N ASN A 396 -24.32 6.07 -1.89
CA ASN A 396 -24.47 7.52 -2.05
C ASN A 396 -23.15 8.34 -2.01
N PRO A 397 -22.19 8.09 -2.92
CA PRO A 397 -20.87 8.71 -2.84
C PRO A 397 -20.91 10.19 -3.29
N LYS A 398 -20.34 11.07 -2.46
CA LYS A 398 -20.35 12.53 -2.68
C LYS A 398 -19.29 13.05 -3.64
N THR A 399 -18.16 12.35 -3.79
CA THR A 399 -17.01 12.86 -4.58
C THR A 399 -16.45 11.91 -5.63
N HIS A 400 -16.91 10.65 -5.68
CA HIS A 400 -16.42 9.65 -6.64
C HIS A 400 -17.54 8.69 -7.08
N LYS A 401 -18.50 9.21 -7.86
CA LYS A 401 -19.59 8.45 -8.47
C LYS A 401 -19.00 7.44 -9.48
N GLN A 402 -19.24 6.14 -9.28
CA GLN A 402 -18.71 5.05 -10.10
C GLN A 402 -19.87 4.20 -10.61
N VAL A 403 -19.64 3.40 -11.66
CA VAL A 403 -20.63 2.41 -12.10
C VAL A 403 -20.97 1.47 -10.92
N TYR A 404 -22.28 1.23 -10.75
CA TYR A 404 -22.87 0.52 -9.60
C TYR A 404 -22.76 1.25 -8.26
N SER A 405 -22.50 2.56 -8.26
CA SER A 405 -22.89 3.40 -7.13
C SER A 405 -24.40 3.35 -6.98
N TRP A 406 -24.89 3.31 -5.75
CA TRP A 406 -26.32 3.07 -5.50
C TRP A 406 -26.81 3.89 -4.30
N ARG A 407 -28.10 4.22 -4.32
CA ARG A 407 -28.80 4.98 -3.28
C ARG A 407 -30.30 4.67 -3.31
N TYR A 408 -31.07 5.13 -2.33
CA TYR A 408 -32.54 5.02 -2.44
C TYR A 408 -33.07 5.91 -3.55
N ASP A 409 -34.08 5.42 -4.24
CA ASP A 409 -34.86 6.27 -5.14
C ASP A 409 -35.55 7.41 -4.34
N PRO A 410 -35.62 8.63 -4.89
CA PRO A 410 -36.30 9.77 -4.24
C PRO A 410 -37.73 9.44 -3.76
N ARG A 411 -38.43 8.54 -4.45
CA ARG A 411 -39.80 8.08 -4.12
C ARG A 411 -39.83 7.26 -2.84
N GLU A 412 -38.76 6.55 -2.49
CA GLU A 412 -38.63 5.84 -1.21
C GLU A 412 -38.31 6.80 -0.06
N LEU A 413 -37.58 7.88 -0.33
CA LEU A 413 -37.24 8.89 0.68
C LEU A 413 -38.46 9.74 1.06
N GLY A 414 -39.37 9.99 0.11
CA GLY A 414 -40.62 10.71 0.35
C GLY A 414 -41.67 9.93 1.16
N ALA A 415 -41.56 8.59 1.24
CA ALA A 415 -42.51 7.76 1.98
C ALA A 415 -42.34 7.85 3.52
N VAL A 416 -41.26 8.47 4.00
CA VAL A 416 -40.96 8.65 5.44
C VAL A 416 -41.45 10.02 5.95
N GLU A 417 -41.86 10.94 5.06
CA GLU A 417 -42.39 12.27 5.40
C GLU A 417 -43.89 12.43 5.10
N ALA A 418 -44.65 11.33 5.11
CA ALA A 418 -46.10 11.47 5.31
C ALA A 418 -46.31 11.90 6.77
N PRO A 419 -46.92 13.07 7.07
CA PRO A 419 -47.18 13.45 8.45
C PRO A 419 -48.00 12.35 9.10
N THR A 420 -47.53 11.85 10.24
CA THR A 420 -48.30 10.97 11.13
C THR A 420 -49.68 11.57 11.27
N ALA A 421 -50.72 10.85 10.81
CA ALA A 421 -52.08 11.36 10.86
C ALA A 421 -52.40 11.80 12.30
N ASP A 422 -52.67 13.09 12.50
CA ASP A 422 -53.02 13.65 13.80
C ASP A 422 -54.15 12.81 14.42
N PRO A 423 -53.95 12.16 15.58
CA PRO A 423 -54.99 11.37 16.22
C PRO A 423 -56.24 12.20 16.53
N ARG A 424 -56.13 13.53 16.62
CA ARG A 424 -57.26 14.45 16.82
C ARG A 424 -58.11 14.65 15.57
N ARG A 425 -57.58 14.37 14.37
CA ARG A 425 -58.37 14.37 13.13
C ARG A 425 -59.35 13.19 13.02
N ARG A 426 -59.24 12.17 13.88
CA ARG A 426 -60.23 11.09 14.00
C ARG A 426 -61.44 11.44 14.88
N GLN A 427 -61.45 12.60 15.56
CA GLN A 427 -62.54 13.00 16.46
C GLN A 427 -63.49 14.07 15.88
N CYS A 428 -63.39 14.39 14.59
CA CYS A 428 -64.35 15.24 13.89
C CYS A 428 -64.97 14.51 12.70
N ARG A 429 -65.76 13.45 12.97
CA ARG A 429 -66.88 13.02 12.12
C ARG A 429 -67.73 11.93 12.79
N ARG A 430 -68.66 12.41 13.61
CA ARG A 430 -69.98 11.89 14.02
C ARG A 430 -70.59 13.08 14.78
N ASP A 431 -71.75 13.64 14.52
CA ASP A 431 -72.98 13.16 13.89
C ASP A 431 -73.75 14.38 13.36
N THR A 432 -74.37 14.28 12.18
CA THR A 432 -75.72 14.82 11.91
C THR A 432 -76.19 14.34 10.54
N GLU A 433 -76.70 13.11 10.50
CA GLU A 433 -77.96 12.83 9.81
C GLU A 433 -79.01 12.66 10.91
N GLN A 434 -79.89 13.64 11.02
CA GLN A 434 -81.34 13.42 11.03
C GLN A 434 -81.94 14.33 9.97
#